data_AF-A0A936JIQ6-F1
#
_entry.id   AF-A0A936JIQ6-F1
#
_cell.length_a   1.000
_cell.length_b   1.000
_cell.length_c   1.000
_cell.angle_alpha   90.00
_cell.angle_beta   90.00
_cell.angle_gamma   90.00
#
_symmetry.space_group_name_H-M   'P 1'
#
loop_
_entity.id
_entity.type
_entity.pdbx_description
1 polymer ?
#
loop_
_entity_poly.entity_id
_entity_poly.type
_entity_poly.pdbx_seq_one_letter_code
_entity_poly.pdbx_strand_id
1 'polypeptide(L)'
;MKRIHDKIDKTSAPKAGESYIVHHNNEPLYSAEVIEYKGGCWAKLKIDQALNPEFKTLYHQGDIFDVKIAMYEFEAVESELS
;
A
#
# COMPACT_ATOMS: atom_id res chain seq x y z
N MET A 1 5.04 29.97 3.26
CA MET A 1 4.45 28.62 3.18
C MET A 1 5.56 27.59 3.27
N LYS A 2 5.71 26.92 4.42
CA LYS A 2 6.61 25.77 4.54
C LYS A 2 6.02 24.66 3.67
N ARG A 3 6.76 24.23 2.64
CA ARG A 3 6.48 22.95 1.98
C ARG A 3 6.72 21.88 3.04
N ILE A 4 5.65 21.45 3.69
CA ILE A 4 5.66 20.23 4.48
C ILE A 4 5.82 19.14 3.42
N HIS A 5 7.08 18.82 3.09
CA HIS A 5 7.36 17.48 2.63
C HIS A 5 7.06 16.64 3.86
N ASP A 6 5.84 16.12 3.94
CA ASP A 6 5.50 14.98 4.76
C ASP A 6 6.45 13.88 4.29
N LYS A 7 7.65 13.88 4.86
CA LYS A 7 8.52 12.73 4.87
C LYS A 7 7.64 11.69 5.54
N ILE A 8 7.10 10.76 4.76
CA ILE A 8 6.45 9.56 5.29
C ILE A 8 7.30 9.13 6.48
N ASP A 9 6.69 9.27 7.66
CA ASP A 9 7.39 9.02 8.90
C ASP A 9 7.96 7.60 8.78
N LYS A 10 9.25 7.41 9.06
CA LYS A 10 9.89 6.10 8.79
C LYS A 10 9.22 4.96 9.57
N THR A 11 8.40 5.28 10.56
CA THR A 11 7.52 4.38 11.31
C THR A 11 6.30 3.89 10.54
N SER A 12 5.91 4.57 9.46
CA SER A 12 4.74 4.23 8.61
C SER A 12 5.10 3.44 7.36
N ALA A 13 6.38 3.05 7.19
CA ALA A 13 6.77 2.20 6.08
C ALA A 13 6.12 0.81 6.22
N PRO A 14 5.56 0.25 5.14
CA PRO A 14 4.96 -1.08 5.18
C PRO A 14 6.00 -2.14 5.54
N LYS A 15 5.58 -3.14 6.31
CA LYS A 15 6.42 -4.30 6.65
C LYS A 15 6.14 -5.45 5.70
N ALA A 16 7.18 -6.18 5.32
CA ALA A 16 7.00 -7.39 4.54
C ALA A 16 6.27 -8.47 5.36
N GLY A 17 5.31 -9.16 4.74
CA GLY A 17 4.43 -10.16 5.34
C GLY A 17 3.13 -9.60 5.94
N GLU A 18 2.93 -8.28 5.90
CA GLU A 18 1.72 -7.63 6.41
C GLU A 18 0.84 -7.15 5.24
N SER A 19 -0.48 -7.14 5.45
CA SER A 19 -1.46 -6.62 4.50
C SER A 19 -1.91 -5.22 4.87
N TYR A 20 -2.10 -4.39 3.84
CA TYR A 20 -2.48 -2.99 3.97
C TYR A 20 -3.56 -2.62 2.96
N ILE A 21 -4.38 -1.63 3.30
CA ILE A 21 -5.19 -0.90 2.33
C ILE A 21 -4.31 0.19 1.73
N VAL A 22 -4.09 0.11 0.41
CA VAL A 22 -3.29 1.06 -0.34
C VAL A 22 -4.18 2.15 -0.89
N HIS A 23 -3.91 3.37 -0.46
CA HIS A 23 -4.59 4.58 -0.90
C HIS A 23 -3.70 5.38 -1.86
N HIS A 24 -4.33 6.05 -2.82
CA HIS A 24 -3.69 7.00 -3.72
C HIS A 24 -4.57 8.25 -3.81
N ASN A 25 -3.98 9.43 -3.59
CA ASN A 25 -4.73 10.68 -3.51
C ASN A 25 -5.92 10.63 -2.54
N ASN A 26 -5.73 10.01 -1.36
CA ASN A 26 -6.78 9.87 -0.33
C ASN A 26 -7.99 8.99 -0.75
N GLU A 27 -7.85 8.16 -1.80
CA GLU A 27 -8.85 7.18 -2.22
C GLU A 27 -8.32 5.74 -2.11
N PRO A 28 -9.09 4.79 -1.56
CA PRO A 28 -8.66 3.40 -1.44
C PRO A 28 -8.67 2.72 -2.81
N LEU A 29 -7.53 2.17 -3.24
CA LEU A 29 -7.42 1.48 -4.52
C LEU A 29 -7.64 -0.03 -4.37
N TYR A 30 -6.85 -0.66 -3.49
CA TYR A 30 -6.82 -2.10 -3.29
C TYR A 30 -6.25 -2.44 -1.92
N SER A 31 -6.58 -3.62 -1.42
CA SER A 31 -5.83 -4.29 -0.36
C SER A 31 -4.73 -5.14 -0.96
N ALA A 32 -3.56 -5.11 -0.34
CA ALA A 32 -2.42 -5.89 -0.79
C ALA A 32 -1.51 -6.29 0.37
N GLU A 33 -0.94 -7.49 0.24
CA GLU A 33 0.15 -8.00 1.06
C GLU A 33 1.48 -7.45 0.55
N VAL A 34 2.31 -6.91 1.45
CA VAL A 34 3.67 -6.51 1.11
C VAL A 34 4.55 -7.74 1.14
N ILE A 35 4.89 -8.30 -0.01
CA ILE A 35 5.68 -9.53 -0.07
C ILE A 35 7.19 -9.27 0.03
N GLU A 36 7.66 -8.08 -0.36
CA GLU A 36 9.08 -7.72 -0.23
C GLU A 36 9.27 -6.21 -0.03
N TYR A 37 10.04 -5.84 0.99
CA TYR A 37 10.51 -4.48 1.19
C TYR A 37 11.96 -4.49 1.68
N LYS A 38 12.89 -4.07 0.82
CA LYS A 38 14.34 -4.07 1.07
C LYS A 38 14.87 -2.74 1.63
N GLY A 39 13.98 -1.84 2.05
CA GLY A 39 14.30 -0.46 2.39
C GLY A 39 14.48 0.41 1.13
N GLY A 40 13.85 1.58 1.11
CA GLY A 40 13.93 2.51 -0.02
C GLY A 40 12.55 3.04 -0.42
N CYS A 41 12.41 3.45 -1.68
CA CYS A 41 11.16 4.04 -2.19
C CYS A 41 10.22 3.04 -2.87
N TRP A 42 10.60 1.75 -2.95
CA TRP A 42 9.86 0.71 -3.66
C TRP A 42 9.60 -0.49 -2.76
N ALA A 43 8.42 -1.08 -2.91
CA ALA A 43 8.03 -2.34 -2.29
C ALA A 43 7.32 -3.22 -3.31
N LYS A 44 7.46 -4.53 -3.15
CA LYS A 44 6.72 -5.51 -3.95
C LYS A 44 5.46 -5.88 -3.21
N LEU A 45 4.32 -5.76 -3.89
CA LEU A 45 3.00 -6.04 -3.35
C LEU A 45 2.37 -7.21 -4.09
N LYS A 46 1.48 -7.91 -3.40
CA LYS A 46 0.56 -8.89 -3.95
C LYS A 46 -0.87 -8.45 -3.65
N ILE A 47 -1.68 -8.24 -4.69
CA ILE A 47 -3.06 -7.80 -4.54
C ILE A 47 -3.90 -8.89 -3.87
N ASP A 48 -4.60 -8.51 -2.81
CA ASP A 48 -5.62 -9.36 -2.19
C ASP A 48 -6.99 -9.06 -2.80
N GLN A 49 -7.37 -7.79 -2.87
CA GLN A 49 -8.67 -7.38 -3.41
C GLN A 49 -8.66 -5.94 -3.95
N ALA A 50 -9.23 -5.70 -5.12
CA ALA A 50 -9.54 -4.35 -5.59
C ALA A 50 -10.68 -3.74 -4.78
N LEU A 51 -10.45 -2.55 -4.21
CA LEU A 51 -11.43 -1.82 -3.41
C LEU A 51 -12.12 -0.74 -4.24
N ASN A 52 -11.41 -0.17 -5.22
CA ASN A 52 -11.99 0.79 -6.15
C ASN A 52 -12.65 0.07 -7.36
N PRO A 53 -13.95 0.26 -7.60
CA PRO A 53 -14.65 -0.37 -8.73
C PRO A 53 -14.15 0.10 -10.10
N GLU A 54 -13.65 1.34 -10.22
CA GLU A 54 -13.13 1.89 -11.48
C GLU A 54 -11.84 1.19 -11.92
N PHE A 55 -11.05 0.73 -10.95
CA PHE A 55 -9.77 0.05 -11.20
C PHE A 55 -9.85 -1.47 -11.05
N LYS A 56 -11.05 -2.02 -10.88
CA LYS A 56 -11.28 -3.47 -10.70
C LYS A 56 -10.85 -4.30 -11.91
N THR A 57 -10.79 -3.69 -13.09
CA THR A 57 -10.29 -4.32 -14.32
C THR A 57 -8.77 -4.25 -14.47
N LEU A 58 -8.09 -3.47 -13.63
CA LEU A 58 -6.63 -3.28 -13.64
C LEU A 58 -5.94 -4.08 -12.53
N TYR A 59 -6.60 -4.25 -11.39
CA TYR A 59 -6.05 -4.96 -10.24
C TYR A 59 -6.80 -6.27 -10.01
N HIS A 60 -6.16 -7.39 -10.31
CA HIS A 60 -6.70 -8.71 -10.07
C HIS A 60 -6.11 -9.31 -8.80
N GLN A 61 -6.92 -10.09 -8.08
CA GLN A 61 -6.44 -10.83 -6.92
C GLN A 61 -5.29 -11.77 -7.32
N GLY A 62 -4.20 -11.71 -6.57
CA GLY A 62 -2.97 -12.46 -6.82
C GLY A 62 -1.96 -11.75 -7.71
N ASP A 63 -2.29 -10.60 -8.30
CA ASP A 63 -1.32 -9.82 -9.09
C ASP A 63 -0.15 -9.37 -8.21
N ILE A 64 1.06 -9.49 -8.76
CA ILE A 64 2.29 -9.10 -8.07
C ILE A 64 2.99 -8.02 -8.87
N PHE A 65 3.25 -6.88 -8.24
CA PHE A 65 3.97 -5.78 -8.87
C PHE A 65 4.74 -4.93 -7.86
N ASP A 66 5.67 -4.15 -8.38
CA ASP A 66 6.45 -3.20 -7.59
C ASP A 66 5.75 -1.84 -7.57
N VAL A 67 5.53 -1.31 -6.37
CA VAL A 67 4.92 0.01 -6.15
C VAL A 67 5.93 0.96 -5.53
N LYS A 68 5.86 2.22 -5.90
CA LYS A 68 6.67 3.27 -5.28
C LYS A 68 5.98 3.75 -4.01
N ILE A 69 6.31 3.17 -2.86
CA ILE A 69 5.66 3.46 -1.56
C ILE A 69 5.58 4.95 -1.21
N ALA A 70 6.51 5.77 -1.72
CA ALA A 70 6.52 7.22 -1.50
C ALA A 70 5.34 7.97 -2.16
N MET A 71 4.59 7.32 -3.05
CA MET A 71 3.45 7.89 -3.76
C MET A 71 2.09 7.42 -3.23
N TYR A 72 2.09 6.50 -2.26
CA TYR A 72 0.88 5.86 -1.76
C TYR A 72 0.84 5.93 -0.24
N GLU A 73 -0.35 5.80 0.31
CA GLU A 73 -0.58 5.75 1.74
C GLU A 73 -1.00 4.32 2.11
N PHE A 74 -0.39 3.76 3.15
CA PHE A 74 -0.60 2.39 3.59
C PHE A 74 -1.33 2.43 4.93
N GLU A 75 -2.60 2.01 4.91
CA GLU A 75 -3.39 1.86 6.12
C GLU A 75 -3.31 0.40 6.58
N ALA A 76 -2.85 0.18 7.81
CA ALA A 76 -2.80 -1.16 8.37
C ALA A 76 -4.24 -1.66 8.57
N VAL A 77 -4.53 -2.83 8.04
CA VAL A 77 -5.79 -3.50 8.35
C VAL A 77 -5.55 -4.13 9.72
N GLU A 78 -5.96 -3.45 10.79
CA GLU A 78 -5.98 -4.06 12.12
C GLU A 78 -6.89 -5.28 12.04
N SER A 79 -6.28 -6.43 11.78
CA SER A 79 -6.94 -7.71 11.93
C SER A 79 -7.09 -7.88 13.43
N GLU A 80 -8.20 -7.38 13.98
CA GLU A 80 -8.60 -7.58 15.38
C GLU A 80 -8.50 -9.08 15.68
N LEU A 81 -7.38 -9.48 16.29
CA LEU A 81 -7.16 -10.82 16.79
C LEU A 81 -8.14 -11.01 17.96
N SER A 82 -9.10 -11.89 17.69
CA SER A 82 -10.07 -12.43 18.65
C SER A 82 -9.40 -13.20 19.78
#